data_AF-Q4TIZ0-F1
#
_entry.id   AF-Q4TIZ0-F1
#
_cell.length_a   1.000
_cell.length_b   1.000
_cell.length_c   1.000
_cell.angle_alpha   90.00
_cell.angle_beta   90.00
_cell.angle_gamma   90.00
#
_symmetry.space_group_name_H-M   'P 1'
#
loop_
_entity.id
_entity.type
_entity.pdbx_description
1 polymer ?
#
loop_
_entity_poly.entity_id
_entity_poly.type
_entity_poly.pdbx_seq_one_letter_code
_entity_poly.pdbx_strand_id
1 'polypeptide(L)'
;QTEHKMSVEEVCRKYSTDIVQGLTNAKAAEYLARDGPNALTPPPTTPEWVKFCRQLFGGFSILLWIGAILCFLAYAIQAATEDEPAGDNV
;
A
#
# COMPACT_ATOMS: atom_id res chain seq x y z
N GLN A 1 -33.41 -2.50 14.18
CA GLN A 1 -34.05 -3.40 13.22
C GLN A 1 -33.53 -3.03 11.84
N THR A 2 -33.23 -4.00 10.97
CA THR A 2 -32.82 -3.74 9.59
C THR A 2 -34.00 -3.31 8.73
N GLU A 3 -33.74 -2.58 7.65
CA GLU A 3 -34.73 -1.94 6.78
C GLU A 3 -35.75 -2.93 6.23
N HIS A 4 -35.34 -4.18 6.00
CA HIS A 4 -36.22 -5.26 5.51
C HIS A 4 -37.32 -5.68 6.49
N LYS A 5 -37.37 -5.12 7.70
CA LYS A 5 -38.41 -5.37 8.71
C LYS A 5 -39.31 -4.15 8.96
N MET A 6 -39.04 -3.04 8.29
CA MET A 6 -39.79 -1.78 8.42
C MET A 6 -40.98 -1.76 7.43
N SER A 7 -42.01 -0.95 7.72
CA SER A 7 -43.04 -0.66 6.74
C SER A 7 -42.49 0.20 5.59
N VAL A 8 -43.18 0.19 4.46
CA VAL A 8 -42.80 1.01 3.29
C VAL A 8 -42.73 2.50 3.65
N GLU A 9 -43.73 3.00 4.38
CA GLU A 9 -43.85 4.40 4.78
C GLU A 9 -42.67 4.80 5.68
N GLU A 10 -42.23 3.90 6.56
CA GLU A 10 -41.07 4.12 7.42
C GLU A 10 -39.77 4.20 6.62
N VAL A 11 -39.60 3.35 5.59
CA VAL A 11 -38.44 3.37 4.70
C VAL A 11 -38.43 4.65 3.85
N CYS A 12 -39.56 5.02 3.24
CA CYS A 12 -39.71 6.25 2.47
C CYS A 12 -39.36 7.49 3.30
N ARG A 13 -39.86 7.55 4.55
CA ARG A 13 -39.53 8.63 5.49
C ARG A 13 -38.05 8.63 5.87
N LYS A 14 -37.46 7.46 6.13
CA LYS A 14 -36.05 7.33 6.54
C LYS A 14 -35.10 7.80 5.44
N TYR A 15 -35.36 7.45 4.18
CA TYR A 15 -34.48 7.77 3.05
C TYR A 15 -34.91 8.99 2.25
N SER A 16 -35.98 9.68 2.66
CA SER A 16 -36.54 10.83 1.95
C SER A 16 -36.81 10.54 0.47
N THR A 17 -37.41 9.38 0.19
CA THR A 17 -37.75 8.92 -1.16
C THR A 17 -39.25 8.70 -1.29
N ASP A 18 -39.77 8.91 -2.50
CA ASP A 18 -41.14 8.55 -2.85
C ASP A 18 -41.19 7.12 -3.38
N ILE A 19 -42.28 6.39 -3.09
CA ILE A 19 -42.44 5.00 -3.56
C ILE A 19 -42.78 4.89 -5.05
N VAL A 20 -43.45 5.90 -5.61
CA VAL A 20 -43.88 5.90 -7.01
C VAL A 20 -42.85 6.62 -7.89
N GLN A 21 -42.38 7.79 -7.46
CA GLN A 21 -41.53 8.68 -8.23
C GLN A 21 -40.03 8.53 -7.93
N GLY A 22 -39.67 7.89 -6.81
CA GLY A 22 -38.29 7.75 -6.38
C GLY A 22 -37.67 9.08 -5.94
N LEU A 23 -36.36 9.24 -6.18
CA LEU A 23 -35.60 10.46 -5.90
C LEU A 23 -35.59 11.39 -7.12
N THR A 24 -35.50 12.69 -6.87
CA THR A 24 -35.23 13.66 -7.94
C THR A 24 -33.78 13.55 -8.41
N ASN A 25 -33.52 13.93 -9.66
CA ASN A 25 -32.15 13.96 -10.21
C ASN A 25 -31.20 14.82 -9.36
N ALA A 26 -31.69 15.94 -8.82
CA ALA A 26 -30.89 16.80 -7.93
C ALA A 26 -30.51 16.09 -6.63
N LYS A 27 -31.44 15.37 -6.00
CA LYS A 27 -31.17 14.59 -4.78
C LYS A 27 -30.25 13.40 -5.04
N ALA A 28 -30.43 12.73 -6.17
CA ALA A 28 -29.54 11.64 -6.58
C ALA A 28 -28.10 12.14 -6.78
N ALA A 29 -27.92 13.31 -7.42
CA ALA A 29 -26.61 13.93 -7.59
C ALA A 29 -26.00 14.40 -6.25
N GLU A 30 -26.80 14.94 -5.34
CA GLU A 30 -26.37 15.29 -3.97
C GLU A 30 -25.84 14.06 -3.22
N TYR A 31 -26.56 12.94 -3.27
CA TYR A 31 -26.12 11.70 -2.62
C TYR A 31 -24.88 11.11 -3.28
N LEU A 32 -24.77 11.16 -4.61
CA LEU A 32 -23.57 10.73 -5.32
C LEU A 32 -22.34 11.54 -4.89
N ALA A 33 -22.47 12.87 -4.76
CA ALA A 33 -21.37 13.73 -4.32
C ALA A 33 -21.01 13.51 -2.84
N ARG A 34 -21.99 13.18 -1.99
CA ARG A 34 -21.79 12.93 -0.56
C ARG A 34 -21.18 11.56 -0.26
N ASP A 35 -21.73 10.50 -0.85
CA ASP A 35 -21.42 9.11 -0.52
C ASP A 35 -20.37 8.50 -1.45
N GLY A 36 -20.18 9.11 -2.62
CA GLY A 36 -19.35 8.55 -3.68
C GLY A 36 -20.11 7.55 -4.57
N PRO A 37 -19.42 6.97 -5.57
CA PRO A 37 -20.02 6.00 -6.48
C PRO A 37 -20.38 4.71 -5.73
N ASN A 38 -21.47 4.05 -6.16
CA ASN A 38 -21.82 2.70 -5.71
C ASN A 38 -20.86 1.67 -6.33
N ALA A 39 -19.61 1.66 -5.86
CA ALA A 39 -18.55 0.79 -6.30
C ALA A 39 -17.69 0.37 -5.09
N LEU A 40 -17.20 -0.87 -5.11
CA LEU A 40 -16.25 -1.33 -4.10
C LEU A 40 -14.92 -0.60 -4.27
N THR A 41 -14.43 0.01 -3.19
CA THR A 41 -13.10 0.59 -3.18
C THR A 41 -12.07 -0.51 -3.40
N PRO A 42 -11.21 -0.43 -4.44
CA PRO A 42 -10.17 -1.41 -4.63
C PRO A 42 -9.22 -1.42 -3.43
N PRO A 43 -8.67 -2.58 -3.05
CA PRO A 43 -7.74 -2.64 -1.94
C PRO A 43 -6.49 -1.81 -2.25
N PRO A 44 -5.88 -1.16 -1.24
CA PRO A 44 -4.64 -0.44 -1.44
C PRO A 44 -3.54 -1.39 -1.92
N THR A 45 -2.88 -1.04 -3.03
CA THR A 45 -1.79 -1.83 -3.58
C THR A 45 -0.44 -1.29 -3.10
N THR A 46 0.51 -2.20 -2.88
CA THR A 46 1.91 -1.82 -2.62
C THR A 46 2.66 -1.78 -3.94
N PRO A 47 3.43 -0.71 -4.24
CA PRO A 47 4.24 -0.63 -5.45
C PRO A 47 5.21 -1.81 -5.58
N GLU A 48 5.42 -2.32 -6.79
CA GLU A 48 6.22 -3.52 -7.03
C GLU A 48 7.68 -3.37 -6.58
N TRP A 49 8.27 -2.18 -6.74
CA TRP A 49 9.63 -1.92 -6.26
C TRP A 49 9.75 -2.05 -4.73
N VAL A 50 8.69 -1.72 -3.99
CA VAL A 50 8.66 -1.90 -2.52
C VAL A 50 8.66 -3.39 -2.17
N LYS A 51 7.92 -4.21 -2.92
CA LYS A 51 7.92 -5.67 -2.74
C LYS A 51 9.30 -6.27 -3.03
N PHE A 52 9.96 -5.78 -4.08
CA PHE A 52 11.32 -6.16 -4.43
C PHE A 52 12.32 -5.80 -3.30
N CYS A 53 12.30 -4.57 -2.80
CA CYS A 53 13.16 -4.16 -1.68
C CYS A 53 12.91 -5.00 -0.42
N ARG A 54 11.64 -5.34 -0.12
CA ARG A 54 11.32 -6.24 1.00
C ARG A 54 11.97 -7.63 0.85
N GLN A 55 12.09 -8.14 -0.37
CA GLN A 55 12.80 -9.41 -0.61
C GLN A 55 14.32 -9.26 -0.47
N LEU A 56 14.91 -8.14 -0.93
CA LEU A 56 16.35 -7.88 -0.84
C LEU A 56 16.85 -7.72 0.60
N PHE A 57 16.04 -7.14 1.48
CA PHE A 57 16.41 -6.85 2.87
C PHE A 57 15.63 -7.72 3.88
N GLY A 58 15.01 -8.81 3.43
CA GLY A 58 14.24 -9.72 4.27
C GLY A 58 15.05 -10.95 4.71
N GLY A 59 14.78 -11.45 5.92
CA GLY A 59 15.29 -12.73 6.42
C GLY A 59 16.82 -12.82 6.42
N PHE A 60 17.36 -13.90 5.84
CA PHE A 60 18.80 -14.18 5.81
C PHE A 60 19.60 -13.23 4.91
N SER A 61 18.97 -12.53 3.95
CA SER A 61 19.66 -11.59 3.06
C SER A 61 20.34 -10.46 3.85
N ILE A 62 19.85 -10.12 5.04
CA ILE A 62 20.48 -9.12 5.93
C ILE A 62 21.89 -9.57 6.36
N LEU A 63 22.09 -10.85 6.64
CA LEU A 63 23.42 -11.36 7.01
C LEU A 63 24.40 -11.23 5.84
N LEU A 64 23.93 -11.45 4.61
CA LEU A 64 24.74 -11.26 3.41
C LEU A 64 25.10 -9.79 3.19
N TRP A 65 24.16 -8.86 3.44
CA TRP A 65 24.45 -7.42 3.39
C TRP A 65 25.49 -7.01 4.42
N ILE A 66 25.38 -7.48 5.66
CA ILE A 66 26.39 -7.23 6.71
C ILE A 66 27.75 -7.78 6.28
N GLY A 67 27.80 -9.03 5.80
CA GLY A 67 29.03 -9.65 5.32
C GLY A 67 29.67 -8.86 4.16
N ALA A 68 28.87 -8.44 3.18
CA ALA A 68 29.33 -7.63 2.06
C ALA A 68 29.93 -6.30 2.54
N ILE A 69 29.25 -5.59 3.45
CA ILE A 69 29.75 -4.33 4.03
C ILE A 69 31.08 -4.56 4.76
N LEU A 70 31.19 -5.63 5.55
CA LEU A 70 32.42 -5.97 6.27
C LEU A 70 33.58 -6.31 5.30
N CYS A 71 33.30 -7.01 4.20
CA CYS A 71 34.31 -7.28 3.16
C CYS A 71 34.82 -6.00 2.50
N PHE A 72 33.92 -5.07 2.13
CA PHE A 72 34.33 -3.78 1.58
C PHE A 72 35.10 -2.94 2.59
N LEU A 73 34.73 -2.97 3.87
CA LEU A 73 35.46 -2.26 4.93
C LEU A 73 36.88 -2.83 5.11
N ALA A 74 37.02 -4.15 5.15
CA ALA A 74 38.33 -4.80 5.26
C ALA A 74 39.24 -4.45 4.07
N TYR A 75 38.69 -4.49 2.85
CA TYR A 75 39.40 -4.08 1.64
C TYR A 75 39.81 -2.60 1.69
N ALA A 76 38.91 -1.71 2.11
CA ALA A 76 39.20 -0.29 2.22
C ALA A 76 40.32 0.01 3.23
N ILE A 77 40.35 -0.72 4.36
CA ILE A 77 41.45 -0.63 5.33
C ILE A 77 42.76 -1.08 4.69
N GLN A 78 42.78 -2.25 4.05
CA GLN A 78 43.98 -2.77 3.40
C GLN A 78 44.54 -1.80 2.35
N ALA A 79 43.67 -1.29 1.45
CA ALA A 79 44.05 -0.35 0.43
C ALA A 79 44.53 1.02 0.97
N ALA A 80 44.10 1.41 2.17
CA ALA A 80 44.54 2.65 2.82
C ALA A 80 45.82 2.48 3.64
N THR A 81 46.15 1.25 4.07
CA THR A 81 47.34 0.96 4.88
C THR A 81 48.54 0.45 4.07
N GLU A 82 48.33 -0.08 2.88
CA GLU A 82 49.39 -0.55 1.98
C GLU A 82 49.81 0.56 1.01
N ASP A 83 50.89 1.30 1.32
CA ASP A 83 51.55 2.27 0.43
C ASP A 83 52.73 1.65 -0.36
N GLU A 84 52.96 0.34 -0.29
CA GLU A 84 53.94 -0.38 -1.12
C GLU A 84 53.32 -1.66 -1.69
N PRO A 85 53.39 -1.91 -3.02
CA PRO A 85 52.95 -3.17 -3.57
C PRO A 85 53.89 -4.26 -3.02
N ALA A 86 53.33 -5.25 -2.33
CA ALA A 86 54.07 -6.45 -1.99
C ALA A 86 54.38 -7.20 -3.29
N GLY A 87 55.52 -6.86 -3.88
CA GLY A 87 56.17 -7.63 -4.94
C GLY A 87 56.67 -8.94 -4.34
N ASP A 88 55.78 -9.92 -4.25
CA ASP A 88 56.11 -11.34 -4.36
C ASP A 88 54.81 -12.15 -4.29
N ASN A 89 54.23 -12.39 -5.46
CA ASN A 89 53.73 -13.70 -5.91
C ASN A 89 53.09 -13.51 -7.30
N VAL A 90 53.94 -13.65 -8.32
CA VAL A 90 53.57 -13.91 -9.71
C VAL A 90 52.81 -15.22 -9.87
#